data_AF-A0A5B2YYV5-F1
#
_entry.id   AF-A0A5B2YYV5-F1
#
_cell.length_a   1.000
_cell.length_b   1.000
_cell.length_c   1.000
_cell.angle_alpha   90.00
_cell.angle_beta   90.00
_cell.angle_gamma   90.00
#
_symmetry.space_group_name_H-M   'P 1'
#
loop_
_entity.id
_entity.type
_entity.pdbx_description
1 polymer ?
#
loop_
_entity_poly.entity_id
_entity_poly.type
_entity_poly.pdbx_seq_one_letter_code
_entity_poly.pdbx_strand_id
1 'polypeptide(L)'
;MESNKIEFRCLDSYEAEKLASIFSKQKDESIFVSEIVKIIDSEIVVRLRDGSHHSILLKNFETAKKLHNFFNIVTEDKVNVLHTNYEQDRAIFYFS
;
A
#
# COMPACT_ATOMS: atom_id res chain seq x y z
N MET A 1 -14.35 -17.22 -6.36
CA MET A 1 -14.09 -16.28 -5.26
C MET A 1 -13.95 -14.91 -5.90
N GLU A 2 -14.88 -14.00 -5.65
CA GLU A 2 -14.74 -12.61 -6.14
C GLU A 2 -13.66 -11.93 -5.31
N SER A 3 -12.61 -11.42 -5.96
CA SER A 3 -11.58 -10.62 -5.30
C SER A 3 -12.06 -9.17 -5.18
N ASN A 4 -11.98 -8.61 -3.98
CA ASN A 4 -12.23 -7.19 -3.77
C ASN A 4 -11.07 -6.38 -4.35
N LYS A 5 -11.36 -5.18 -4.85
CA LYS A 5 -10.36 -4.26 -5.42
C LYS A 5 -10.40 -2.92 -4.68
N ILE A 6 -9.23 -2.39 -4.34
CA ILE A 6 -9.04 -1.02 -3.86
C ILE A 6 -7.95 -0.33 -4.68
N GLU A 7 -8.17 0.95 -5.01
CA GLU A 7 -7.25 1.76 -5.81
C GLU A 7 -6.74 2.97 -4.99
N PHE A 8 -5.46 3.29 -5.16
CA PHE A 8 -4.80 4.46 -4.60
C PHE A 8 -4.17 5.28 -5.72
N ARG A 9 -4.51 6.58 -5.79
CA ARG A 9 -3.89 7.52 -6.73
C ARG A 9 -2.61 8.08 -6.14
N CYS A 10 -1.51 7.93 -6.87
CA CYS A 10 -0.19 8.38 -6.50
C CYS A 10 0.14 9.72 -7.16
N LEU A 11 1.26 10.33 -6.80
CA LEU A 11 1.72 11.57 -7.45
C LEU A 11 1.98 11.36 -8.95
N ASP A 12 2.60 10.24 -9.27
CA ASP A 12 2.94 9.81 -10.62
C ASP A 12 2.96 8.28 -10.72
N SER A 13 3.37 7.76 -11.88
CA SER A 13 3.46 6.32 -12.12
C SER A 13 4.59 5.62 -11.37
N TYR A 14 5.67 6.33 -11.06
CA TYR A 14 6.79 5.77 -10.31
C TYR A 14 6.37 5.51 -8.86
N GLU A 15 5.65 6.45 -8.24
CA GLU A 15 5.11 6.28 -6.90
C GLU A 15 4.04 5.19 -6.84
N ALA A 16 3.25 5.01 -7.90
CA ALA A 16 2.30 3.91 -8.02
C ALA A 16 2.99 2.54 -8.10
N GLU A 17 4.05 2.42 -8.91
CA GLU A 17 4.86 1.21 -9.01
C GLU A 17 5.53 0.87 -7.66
N LYS A 18 6.10 1.88 -7.02
CA LYS A 18 6.74 1.77 -5.70
C LYS A 18 5.75 1.27 -4.65
N LEU A 19 4.56 1.86 -4.60
CA LEU A 19 3.50 1.44 -3.67
C LEU A 19 3.07 -0.01 -3.94
N ALA A 20 2.80 -0.38 -5.19
CA ALA A 20 2.40 -1.73 -5.55
C ALA A 20 3.49 -2.75 -5.18
N SER A 21 4.75 -2.43 -5.43
CA SER A 21 5.90 -3.29 -5.14
C SER A 21 6.11 -3.50 -3.64
N ILE A 22 6.06 -2.42 -2.85
CA ILE A 22 6.26 -2.47 -1.39
C ILE A 22 5.17 -3.30 -0.69
N PHE A 23 3.93 -3.22 -1.16
CA PHE A 23 2.78 -3.95 -0.59
C PHE A 23 2.50 -5.27 -1.30
N SER A 24 3.40 -5.73 -2.18
CA SER A 24 3.25 -7.01 -2.84
C SER A 24 3.35 -8.18 -1.86
N LYS A 25 2.58 -9.22 -2.14
CA LYS A 25 2.56 -10.46 -1.37
C LYS A 25 3.92 -11.16 -1.47
N GLN A 26 4.46 -11.56 -0.33
CA GLN A 26 5.70 -12.32 -0.21
C GLN A 26 5.43 -13.83 -0.32
N LYS A 27 6.50 -14.64 -0.40
CA LYS A 27 6.40 -16.10 -0.51
C LYS A 27 5.70 -16.77 0.68
N ASP A 28 5.75 -16.14 1.85
CA ASP A 28 5.09 -16.58 3.09
C ASP A 28 3.64 -16.08 3.20
N GLU A 29 3.07 -15.58 2.09
CA GLU A 29 1.72 -15.05 1.96
C GLU A 29 1.44 -13.75 2.73
N SER A 30 2.46 -13.13 3.32
CA SER A 30 2.34 -11.87 4.05
C SER A 30 2.82 -10.67 3.23
N ILE A 31 2.57 -9.44 3.70
CA ILE A 31 3.16 -8.22 3.12
C ILE A 31 4.49 -7.87 3.81
N PHE A 32 5.41 -7.24 3.06
CA PHE A 32 6.74 -6.89 3.55
C PHE A 32 6.77 -5.62 4.43
N VAL A 33 5.70 -4.82 4.37
CA VAL A 33 5.52 -3.64 5.23
C VAL A 33 5.25 -4.08 6.66
N SER A 34 5.99 -3.54 7.62
CA SER A 34 5.79 -3.81 9.04
C SER A 34 4.89 -2.76 9.71
N GLU A 35 5.03 -1.49 9.35
CA GLU A 35 4.26 -0.38 9.94
C GLU A 35 4.19 0.83 9.02
N ILE A 36 3.13 1.62 9.15
CA ILE A 36 3.09 3.00 8.69
C ILE A 36 3.62 3.88 9.82
N VAL A 37 4.78 4.49 9.61
CA VAL A 37 5.49 5.27 10.63
C VAL A 37 4.91 6.68 10.73
N LYS A 38 4.56 7.30 9.59
CA LYS A 38 4.08 8.67 9.55
C LYS A 38 3.26 8.97 8.31
N ILE A 39 2.34 9.91 8.43
CA ILE A 39 1.64 10.55 7.32
C ILE A 39 1.93 12.05 7.39
N ILE A 40 2.44 12.62 6.29
CA ILE A 40 2.77 14.06 6.18
C ILE A 40 2.11 14.56 4.90
N ASP A 41 1.03 15.34 5.01
CA ASP A 41 0.21 15.75 3.87
C ASP A 41 -0.17 14.55 2.98
N SER A 42 0.33 14.46 1.74
CA SER A 42 0.07 13.34 0.85
C SER A 42 1.14 12.26 0.87
N GLU A 43 2.14 12.35 1.73
CA GLU A 43 3.22 11.38 1.88
C GLU A 43 2.90 10.35 2.98
N ILE A 44 3.16 9.07 2.70
CA ILE A 44 3.23 8.02 3.71
C ILE A 44 4.67 7.53 3.84
N VAL A 45 5.17 7.46 5.07
CA VAL A 45 6.42 6.79 5.39
C VAL A 45 6.10 5.43 5.98
N VAL A 46 6.58 4.38 5.33
CA VAL A 46 6.48 2.99 5.81
C VAL A 46 7.82 2.47 6.27
N ARG A 47 7.80 1.55 7.23
CA ARG A 47 8.94 0.71 7.57
C ARG A 47 8.71 -0.70 7.03
N LEU A 48 9.77 -1.28 6.48
CA LEU A 48 9.77 -2.65 5.99
C LEU A 48 10.37 -3.59 7.04
N ARG A 49 10.16 -4.90 6.87
CA ARG A 49 10.69 -5.91 7.81
C ARG A 49 12.21 -5.93 7.97
N ASP A 50 12.95 -5.45 6.97
CA ASP A 50 14.41 -5.30 7.05
C ASP A 50 14.85 -4.04 7.83
N GLY A 51 13.90 -3.22 8.30
CA GLY A 51 14.15 -1.99 9.05
C GLY A 51 14.36 -0.75 8.19
N SER A 52 14.39 -0.88 6.86
CA SER A 52 14.44 0.27 5.94
C SER A 52 13.15 1.08 5.99
N HIS A 53 13.27 2.37 5.65
CA HIS A 53 12.17 3.31 5.59
C HIS A 53 12.00 3.82 4.17
N HIS A 54 10.76 3.83 3.68
CA HIS A 54 10.42 4.32 2.36
C HIS A 54 9.25 5.30 2.45
N SER A 55 9.40 6.45 1.80
CA SER A 55 8.31 7.39 1.57
C SER A 55 7.53 7.03 0.31
N ILE A 56 6.23 7.31 0.25
CA ILE A 56 5.40 7.13 -0.93
C ILE A 56 4.54 8.38 -1.07
N LEU A 57 4.65 9.04 -2.22
CA LEU A 57 3.89 10.28 -2.49
C LEU A 57 2.57 9.96 -3.18
N LEU A 58 1.49 10.27 -2.48
CA LEU A 58 0.13 10.06 -2.96
C LEU A 58 -0.44 11.34 -3.58
N LYS A 59 -1.54 11.20 -4.30
CA LYS A 59 -2.19 12.32 -5.00
C LYS A 59 -2.64 13.43 -4.04
N ASN A 60 -3.09 13.04 -2.85
CA ASN A 60 -3.60 13.94 -1.81
C ASN A 60 -3.67 13.22 -0.45
N PHE A 61 -3.89 14.00 0.60
CA PHE A 61 -4.02 13.52 1.97
C PHE A 61 -5.14 12.50 2.17
N GLU A 62 -6.27 12.63 1.46
CA GLU A 62 -7.37 11.68 1.59
C GLU A 62 -6.99 10.30 1.06
N THR A 63 -6.18 10.24 0.00
CA THR A 63 -5.63 8.97 -0.49
C THR A 63 -4.64 8.37 0.52
N ALA A 64 -3.85 9.21 1.21
CA ALA A 64 -2.97 8.76 2.29
C ALA A 64 -3.75 8.16 3.47
N LYS A 65 -4.80 8.85 3.95
CA LYS A 65 -5.69 8.28 4.97
C LYS A 65 -6.32 6.97 4.54
N LYS A 66 -6.78 6.89 3.28
CA LYS A 66 -7.37 5.66 2.72
C LYS A 66 -6.38 4.49 2.78
N LEU A 67 -5.13 4.72 2.40
CA LEU A 67 -4.08 3.69 2.45
C LEU A 67 -3.78 3.28 3.90
N HIS A 68 -3.68 4.24 4.81
CA HIS A 68 -3.48 3.95 6.23
C HIS A 68 -4.61 3.13 6.84
N ASN A 69 -5.87 3.49 6.57
CA ASN A 69 -7.01 2.72 7.04
C ASN A 69 -7.04 1.31 6.46
N PHE A 70 -6.71 1.15 5.17
CA PHE A 70 -6.61 -0.16 4.56
C PHE A 70 -5.50 -1.00 5.19
N PHE A 71 -4.32 -0.42 5.42
CA PHE A 71 -3.21 -1.10 6.09
C PHE A 71 -3.60 -1.61 7.48
N ASN A 72 -4.30 -0.80 8.29
CA ASN A 72 -4.77 -1.23 9.60
C ASN A 72 -5.71 -2.44 9.52
N ILE A 73 -6.61 -2.47 8.53
CA ILE A 73 -7.50 -3.62 8.31
C ILE A 73 -6.69 -4.87 7.92
N VAL A 74 -5.64 -4.72 7.10
CA VAL A 74 -4.73 -5.81 6.73
C VAL A 74 -3.98 -6.34 7.97
N THR A 75 -3.43 -5.46 8.79
CA THR A 75 -2.65 -5.86 9.99
C THR A 75 -3.51 -6.40 11.14
N GLU A 76 -4.81 -6.11 11.13
CA GLU A 76 -5.79 -6.72 12.04
C GLU A 76 -6.29 -8.09 11.54
N ASP A 77 -5.64 -8.67 10.53
CA ASP A 77 -5.98 -9.95 9.88
C ASP A 77 -7.43 -10.02 9.35
N LYS A 78 -8.05 -8.87 9.09
CA LYS A 78 -9.43 -8.79 8.59
C LYS A 78 -9.51 -8.98 7.08
N VAL A 79 -8.43 -8.68 6.36
CA VAL A 79 -8.31 -8.87 4.91
C VAL A 79 -6.88 -9.27 4.55
N ASN A 80 -6.75 -10.06 3.49
CA ASN A 80 -5.45 -10.49 2.97
C ASN A 80 -5.19 -9.88 1.60
N VAL A 81 -4.01 -9.27 1.41
CA VAL A 81 -3.56 -8.81 0.09
C VAL A 81 -3.19 -10.02 -0.76
N LEU A 82 -3.84 -10.17 -1.91
CA LEU A 82 -3.63 -11.30 -2.84
C LEU A 82 -2.58 -10.96 -3.90
N HIS A 83 -2.68 -9.79 -4.50
CA HIS A 83 -1.75 -9.28 -5.50
C HIS A 83 -1.91 -7.77 -5.65
N THR A 84 -0.85 -7.11 -6.11
CA THR A 84 -0.80 -5.67 -6.38
C THR A 84 -0.37 -5.43 -7.82
N ASN A 85 -1.02 -4.49 -8.48
CA ASN A 85 -0.65 -4.04 -9.83
C ASN A 85 -0.62 -2.50 -9.85
N TYR A 86 -0.12 -1.91 -10.92
CA TYR A 86 -0.19 -0.47 -11.14
C TYR A 86 -0.46 -0.14 -12.61
N GLU A 87 -1.12 0.99 -12.83
CA GLU A 87 -1.39 1.52 -14.17
C GLU A 87 -1.40 3.04 -14.12
N GLN A 88 -0.43 3.67 -14.79
CA GLN A 88 -0.18 5.11 -14.66
C GLN A 88 0.02 5.46 -13.18
N ASP A 89 -0.60 6.52 -12.68
CA ASP A 89 -0.56 6.96 -11.29
C ASP A 89 -1.45 6.13 -10.34
N ARG A 90 -1.93 4.95 -10.73
CA ARG A 90 -2.79 4.10 -9.90
C ARG A 90 -2.06 2.89 -9.38
N ALA A 91 -2.05 2.71 -8.07
CA ALA A 91 -1.77 1.40 -7.46
C ALA A 91 -3.08 0.68 -7.18
N ILE A 92 -3.17 -0.60 -7.56
CA ILE A 92 -4.38 -1.42 -7.50
C ILE A 92 -4.09 -2.65 -6.65
N PHE A 93 -4.83 -2.81 -5.56
CA PHE A 93 -4.65 -3.92 -4.63
C PHE A 93 -5.88 -4.83 -4.72
N TYR A 94 -5.63 -6.12 -4.88
CA TYR A 94 -6.64 -7.16 -4.82
C TYR A 94 -6.57 -7.84 -3.47
N PHE A 95 -7.70 -8.02 -2.81
CA PHE A 95 -7.75 -8.58 -1.46
C PHE A 95 -8.98 -9.47 -1.25
N SER A 96 -8.92 -10.34 -0.24
CA SER A 96 -10.00 -11.21 0.22
C SER A 96 -10.23 -11.06 1.71
#